data_AF-A0A1G8Z1F2-F1
#
_entry.id   AF-A0A1G8Z1F2-F1
#
_cell.length_a   1.000
_cell.length_b   1.000
_cell.length_c   1.000
_cell.angle_alpha   90.00
_cell.angle_beta   90.00
_cell.angle_gamma   90.00
#
_symmetry.space_group_name_H-M   'P 1'
#
loop_
_entity.id
_entity.type
_entity.pdbx_description
1 polymer ?
#
loop_
_entity_poly.entity_id
_entity_poly.type
_entity_poly.pdbx_seq_one_letter_code
_entity_poly.pdbx_strand_id
1 'polypeptide(L)'
;MFYRQLVENKKYNDTTYLTNLQQISSFFDEIQKFDDYVTWVQRDQIKARFSTVGQYFKHKSNFYKKEEIVKNFNDIFQHFDNYIINYNKNYVLSQKEKLNHYFDDIEGKKLDDQQRTALITDEYSNLIIAGAGSGKTLTILGKLKYLIEKKNIKPESILLLSFTKKTVDELNEMLKNIGLGARATTFHKLGYDTIKKYNSNVPAVANANTLSNVVKAYLEKEIFNDAEALEAYIVYVACYMNIPEEYGSYDSLGEKLDTEKGIDFQTLKSKCEPEPLNKVAKASLDTIQGEKVKSVEELIIANFLYLNGIAYLYEKPYPFGNTMYRPDFYLKDYDIYLEHFGVDENNRAKWLTSFKEKEYVEEMELKRKVHKMHNTRLLETYSYYNRNNVLLDKLKEMLQNENVIFQPRDAKSIYTKVTDNDKNFGKEITKLIEAFINLSKSRQLNYDSITSLFSDKNKAYNGFMLERQEIFFKVRASNSEKIRPYP
;
A
#
# COMPACT_ATOMS: atom_id res chain seq x y z
N MET A 1 -51.99 19.62 55.69
CA MET A 1 -51.12 18.48 56.05
C MET A 1 -51.56 17.19 55.35
N PHE A 2 -52.85 16.83 55.43
CA PHE A 2 -53.42 15.60 54.85
C PHE A 2 -53.19 15.39 53.33
N TYR A 3 -53.37 16.45 52.52
CA TYR A 3 -53.17 16.36 51.06
C TYR A 3 -51.71 16.05 50.65
N ARG A 4 -50.72 16.64 51.34
CA ARG A 4 -49.29 16.35 51.10
C ARG A 4 -48.94 14.90 51.42
N GLN A 5 -49.58 14.33 52.45
CA GLN A 5 -49.35 12.95 52.88
C GLN A 5 -50.00 11.94 51.91
N LEU A 6 -51.19 12.25 51.37
CA LEU A 6 -51.83 11.47 50.32
C LEU A 6 -51.04 11.47 49.00
N VAL A 7 -50.49 12.62 48.60
CA VAL A 7 -49.65 12.74 47.40
C VAL A 7 -48.32 11.99 47.57
N GLU A 8 -47.70 12.06 48.77
CA GLU A 8 -46.51 11.24 49.06
C GLU A 8 -46.82 9.74 49.02
N ASN A 9 -47.93 9.28 49.59
CA ASN A 9 -48.28 7.85 49.57
C ASN A 9 -48.57 7.34 48.15
N LYS A 10 -49.25 8.14 47.30
CA LYS A 10 -49.49 7.77 45.90
C LYS A 10 -48.20 7.61 45.10
N LYS A 11 -47.18 8.40 45.39
CA LYS A 11 -45.89 8.35 44.71
C LYS A 11 -45.12 7.05 44.95
N TYR A 12 -45.06 6.56 46.19
CA TYR A 12 -44.33 5.32 46.51
C TYR A 12 -45.15 4.05 46.25
N ASN A 13 -46.46 4.19 46.00
CA ASN A 13 -47.35 3.09 45.60
C ASN A 13 -47.60 3.06 44.08
N ASP A 14 -46.92 3.92 43.31
CA ASP A 14 -47.03 3.93 41.85
C ASP A 14 -46.40 2.66 41.25
N THR A 15 -47.13 1.98 40.38
CA THR A 15 -46.70 0.70 39.78
C THR A 15 -45.42 0.85 38.95
N THR A 16 -45.26 1.99 38.28
CA THR A 16 -44.06 2.28 37.49
C THR A 16 -42.86 2.49 38.40
N TYR A 17 -43.04 3.20 39.52
CA TYR A 17 -42.01 3.36 40.55
C TYR A 17 -41.58 2.01 41.14
N LEU A 18 -42.52 1.17 41.59
CA LEU A 18 -42.22 -0.13 42.20
C LEU A 18 -41.49 -1.07 41.22
N THR A 19 -41.90 -1.08 39.96
CA THR A 19 -41.24 -1.87 38.91
C THR A 19 -39.80 -1.40 38.67
N ASN A 20 -39.57 -0.10 38.58
CA ASN A 20 -38.22 0.44 38.42
C ASN A 20 -37.35 0.24 39.68
N LEU A 21 -37.95 0.22 40.87
CA LEU A 21 -37.25 -0.07 42.12
C LEU A 21 -36.73 -1.52 42.15
N GLN A 22 -37.53 -2.49 41.68
CA GLN A 22 -37.08 -3.89 41.55
C GLN A 22 -35.92 -4.03 40.56
N GLN A 23 -35.92 -3.25 39.47
CA GLN A 23 -34.82 -3.23 38.52
C GLN A 23 -33.53 -2.66 39.13
N ILE A 24 -33.63 -1.66 40.02
CA ILE A 24 -32.48 -1.19 40.80
C ILE A 24 -31.90 -2.32 41.66
N SER A 25 -32.74 -3.09 42.35
CA SER A 25 -32.26 -4.25 43.12
C SER A 25 -31.53 -5.26 42.23
N SER A 26 -32.09 -5.54 41.05
CA SER A 26 -31.45 -6.43 40.07
C SER A 26 -30.10 -5.90 39.57
N PHE A 27 -29.95 -4.58 39.42
CA PHE A 27 -28.66 -3.96 39.08
C PHE A 27 -27.62 -4.19 40.18
N PHE A 28 -27.99 -3.98 41.45
CA PHE A 28 -27.09 -4.22 42.58
C PHE A 28 -26.69 -5.69 42.70
N ASP A 29 -27.64 -6.61 42.54
CA ASP A 29 -27.37 -8.04 42.54
C ASP A 29 -26.38 -8.45 41.45
N GLU A 30 -26.41 -7.78 40.30
CA GLU A 30 -25.51 -8.06 39.20
C GLU A 30 -24.08 -7.55 39.45
N ILE A 31 -23.92 -6.30 39.89
CA ILE A 31 -22.59 -5.73 40.14
C ILE A 31 -21.91 -6.35 41.37
N GLN A 32 -22.67 -6.85 42.34
CA GLN A 32 -22.15 -7.58 43.51
C GLN A 32 -21.64 -8.98 43.15
N LYS A 33 -22.10 -9.55 42.03
CA LYS A 33 -21.66 -10.86 41.54
C LYS A 33 -20.36 -10.80 40.74
N PHE A 34 -19.80 -9.61 40.49
CA PHE A 34 -18.54 -9.51 39.78
C PHE A 34 -17.41 -10.20 40.56
N ASP A 35 -16.91 -11.29 40.01
CA ASP A 35 -15.80 -12.08 40.52
C ASP A 35 -14.59 -12.10 39.55
N ASP A 36 -14.72 -11.45 38.40
CA ASP A 36 -13.74 -11.39 37.33
C ASP A 36 -13.61 -9.97 36.72
N TYR A 37 -12.58 -9.74 35.91
CA TYR A 37 -12.39 -8.55 35.10
C TYR A 37 -13.63 -8.27 34.23
N VAL A 38 -14.13 -7.04 34.29
CA VAL A 38 -15.32 -6.63 33.53
C VAL A 38 -14.90 -5.87 32.28
N THR A 39 -15.17 -6.46 31.12
CA THR A 39 -14.88 -5.84 29.81
C THR A 39 -15.75 -4.63 29.51
N TRP A 40 -15.32 -3.78 28.59
CA TRP A 40 -16.15 -2.68 28.09
C TRP A 40 -17.45 -3.18 27.43
N VAL A 41 -17.43 -4.38 26.81
CA VAL A 41 -18.62 -5.01 26.21
C VAL A 41 -19.63 -5.37 27.29
N GLN A 42 -19.20 -6.04 28.37
CA GLN A 42 -20.09 -6.40 29.49
C GLN A 42 -20.64 -5.14 30.18
N ARG A 43 -19.79 -4.13 30.42
CA ARG A 43 -20.22 -2.84 30.96
C ARG A 43 -21.32 -2.22 30.09
N ASP A 44 -21.13 -2.17 28.77
CA ASP A 44 -22.09 -1.55 27.86
C ASP A 44 -23.40 -2.34 27.79
N GLN A 45 -23.36 -3.67 27.86
CA GLN A 45 -24.54 -4.53 27.99
C GLN A 45 -25.32 -4.23 29.29
N ILE A 46 -24.64 -4.04 30.42
CA ILE A 46 -25.25 -3.65 31.69
C ILE A 46 -25.88 -2.24 31.56
N LYS A 47 -25.14 -1.26 31.03
CA LYS A 47 -25.66 0.10 30.81
C LYS A 47 -26.90 0.11 29.92
N ALA A 48 -26.89 -0.64 28.82
CA ALA A 48 -28.01 -0.73 27.91
C ALA A 48 -29.26 -1.29 28.60
N ARG A 49 -29.11 -2.39 29.35
CA ARG A 49 -30.21 -3.05 30.07
C ARG A 49 -30.85 -2.18 31.16
N PHE A 50 -30.06 -1.41 31.91
CA PHE A 50 -30.58 -0.53 32.97
C PHE A 50 -30.78 0.93 32.53
N SER A 51 -30.64 1.23 31.23
CA SER A 51 -30.75 2.59 30.69
C SER A 51 -32.11 3.23 30.95
N THR A 52 -33.20 2.47 30.81
CA THR A 52 -34.58 2.93 31.02
C THR A 52 -34.82 3.34 32.47
N VAL A 53 -34.38 2.51 33.42
CA VAL A 53 -34.45 2.76 34.87
C VAL A 53 -33.55 3.93 35.27
N GLY A 54 -32.35 3.98 34.69
CA GLY A 54 -31.42 5.11 34.79
C GLY A 54 -32.05 6.44 34.37
N GLN A 55 -32.74 6.46 33.22
CA GLN A 55 -33.49 7.64 32.77
C GLN A 55 -34.65 7.97 33.70
N TYR A 56 -35.39 6.97 34.17
CA TYR A 56 -36.53 7.17 35.06
C TYR A 56 -36.11 7.85 36.38
N PHE A 57 -35.01 7.42 37.00
CA PHE A 57 -34.54 7.96 38.28
C PHE A 57 -33.56 9.13 38.17
N LYS A 58 -33.18 9.52 36.95
CA LYS A 58 -32.27 10.64 36.70
C LYS A 58 -32.75 11.92 37.39
N HIS A 59 -31.89 12.52 38.21
CA HIS A 59 -32.18 13.70 39.04
C HIS A 59 -33.34 13.54 40.05
N LYS A 60 -33.83 12.31 40.31
CA LYS A 60 -34.92 12.04 41.26
C LYS A 60 -34.45 11.52 42.63
N SER A 61 -33.16 11.55 42.94
CA SER A 61 -32.65 11.12 44.26
C SER A 61 -33.31 11.89 45.41
N ASN A 62 -33.37 13.22 45.34
CA ASN A 62 -34.03 14.06 46.35
C ASN A 62 -35.56 13.91 46.33
N PHE A 63 -36.12 13.57 45.16
CA PHE A 63 -37.53 13.27 45.05
C PHE A 63 -37.80 12.01 45.88
N TYR A 64 -37.19 10.86 45.58
CA TYR A 64 -37.36 9.60 46.32
C TYR A 64 -36.50 9.49 47.58
N LYS A 65 -36.42 10.55 48.39
CA LYS A 65 -35.52 10.65 49.55
C LYS A 65 -35.71 9.59 50.65
N LYS A 66 -36.86 8.90 50.69
CA LYS A 66 -37.11 7.82 51.68
C LYS A 66 -36.41 6.50 51.28
N GLU A 67 -35.87 6.44 50.07
CA GLU A 67 -35.39 5.21 49.44
C GLU A 67 -33.93 5.37 49.05
N GLU A 68 -33.05 5.06 50.01
CA GLU A 68 -31.61 5.26 49.88
C GLU A 68 -31.03 4.53 48.67
N ILE A 69 -31.60 3.38 48.30
CA ILE A 69 -31.20 2.58 47.14
C ILE A 69 -31.27 3.37 45.83
N VAL A 70 -32.21 4.31 45.69
CA VAL A 70 -32.35 5.17 44.51
C VAL A 70 -31.19 6.15 44.42
N LYS A 71 -30.76 6.71 45.56
CA LYS A 71 -29.61 7.61 45.62
C LYS A 71 -28.33 6.85 45.24
N ASN A 72 -28.08 5.71 45.89
CA ASN A 72 -26.90 4.88 45.63
C ASN A 72 -26.85 4.40 44.17
N PHE A 73 -27.98 4.02 43.60
CA PHE A 73 -28.08 3.65 42.20
C PHE A 73 -27.66 4.81 41.28
N ASN A 74 -28.20 6.00 41.51
CA ASN A 74 -27.86 7.17 40.70
C ASN A 74 -26.38 7.55 40.81
N ASP A 75 -25.82 7.51 42.02
CA ASP A 75 -24.41 7.84 42.28
C ASP A 75 -23.46 6.89 41.52
N ILE A 76 -23.81 5.62 41.40
CA ILE A 76 -23.04 4.61 40.65
C ILE A 76 -23.36 4.67 39.16
N PHE A 77 -24.63 4.57 38.77
CA PHE A 77 -25.05 4.38 37.38
C PHE A 77 -24.71 5.57 36.48
N GLN A 78 -24.78 6.80 37.01
CA GLN A 78 -24.39 8.01 36.26
C GLN A 78 -22.88 8.05 35.97
N HIS A 79 -22.07 7.37 36.77
CA HIS A 79 -20.62 7.28 36.64
C HIS A 79 -20.15 5.84 36.45
N PHE A 80 -20.98 5.00 35.82
CA PHE A 80 -20.74 3.56 35.77
C PHE A 80 -19.44 3.20 35.05
N ASP A 81 -19.03 4.01 34.07
CA ASP A 81 -17.73 3.83 33.39
C ASP A 81 -16.56 3.94 34.38
N ASN A 82 -16.58 4.95 35.25
CA ASN A 82 -15.55 5.13 36.28
C ASN A 82 -15.64 4.08 37.37
N TYR A 83 -16.85 3.63 37.71
CA TYR A 83 -17.06 2.52 38.65
C TYR A 83 -16.35 1.25 38.16
N ILE A 84 -16.54 0.88 36.89
CA ILE A 84 -15.89 -0.31 36.30
C ILE A 84 -14.38 -0.15 36.18
N ILE A 85 -13.88 1.04 35.83
CA ILE A 85 -12.43 1.31 35.80
C ILE A 85 -11.81 1.07 37.19
N ASN A 86 -12.44 1.59 38.25
CA ASN A 86 -11.96 1.41 39.62
C ASN A 86 -12.08 -0.03 40.09
N TYR A 87 -13.18 -0.71 39.76
CA TYR A 87 -13.36 -2.13 40.02
C TYR A 87 -12.25 -2.96 39.38
N ASN A 88 -12.01 -2.80 38.08
CA ASN A 88 -10.98 -3.54 37.35
C ASN A 88 -9.57 -3.24 37.87
N LYS A 89 -9.27 -2.00 38.26
CA LYS A 89 -8.00 -1.64 38.88
C LYS A 89 -7.79 -2.40 40.19
N ASN A 90 -8.80 -2.44 41.06
CA ASN A 90 -8.74 -3.18 42.32
C ASN A 90 -8.68 -4.69 42.09
N TYR A 91 -9.43 -5.20 41.11
CA TYR A 91 -9.35 -6.59 40.69
C TYR A 91 -7.91 -6.96 40.31
N VAL A 92 -7.28 -6.20 39.42
CA VAL A 92 -5.89 -6.44 38.99
C VAL A 92 -4.92 -6.43 40.17
N LEU A 93 -5.00 -5.44 41.06
CA LEU A 93 -4.16 -5.38 42.25
C LEU A 93 -4.34 -6.62 43.13
N SER A 94 -5.58 -7.01 43.41
CA SER A 94 -5.88 -8.19 44.23
C SER A 94 -5.38 -9.49 43.60
N GLN A 95 -5.47 -9.62 42.26
CA GLN A 95 -4.98 -10.81 41.56
C GLN A 95 -3.46 -10.87 41.53
N LYS A 96 -2.76 -9.72 41.42
CA LYS A 96 -1.29 -9.67 41.53
C LYS A 96 -0.81 -10.20 42.88
N GLU A 97 -1.49 -9.83 43.97
CA GLU A 97 -1.17 -10.32 45.31
C GLU A 97 -1.47 -11.81 45.46
N LYS A 98 -2.67 -12.24 45.07
CA LYS A 98 -3.11 -13.65 45.15
C LYS A 98 -2.22 -14.59 44.34
N LEU A 99 -1.76 -14.16 43.16
CA LEU A 99 -0.98 -14.97 42.22
C LEU A 99 0.50 -14.58 42.21
N ASN A 100 1.02 -13.94 43.26
CA ASN A 100 2.39 -13.42 43.29
C ASN A 100 3.44 -14.50 42.97
N HIS A 101 3.38 -15.65 43.63
CA HIS A 101 4.29 -16.78 43.39
C HIS A 101 4.13 -17.37 41.98
N TYR A 102 2.91 -17.35 41.44
CA TYR A 102 2.64 -17.85 40.09
C TYR A 102 3.33 -16.99 39.02
N PHE A 103 3.40 -15.67 39.22
CA PHE A 103 4.08 -14.75 38.29
C PHE A 103 5.59 -14.62 38.50
N ASP A 104 6.11 -15.17 39.60
CA ASP A 104 7.56 -15.22 39.86
C ASP A 104 8.27 -16.32 39.05
N ASP A 105 7.51 -17.27 38.51
CA ASP A 105 8.03 -18.34 37.65
C ASP A 105 7.16 -18.60 36.41
N ILE A 106 7.44 -17.82 35.38
CA ILE A 106 7.03 -18.11 34.01
C ILE A 106 8.28 -18.50 33.25
N GLU A 107 8.44 -19.81 33.00
CA GLU A 107 9.60 -20.35 32.26
C GLU A 107 10.96 -20.01 32.93
N GLY A 108 11.01 -20.10 34.27
CA GLY A 108 12.20 -19.76 35.05
C GLY A 108 12.46 -18.25 35.15
N LYS A 109 11.51 -17.40 34.74
CA LYS A 109 11.63 -15.94 34.77
C LYS A 109 10.52 -15.29 35.57
N LYS A 110 10.92 -14.28 36.35
CA LYS A 110 10.02 -13.42 37.12
C LYS A 110 9.49 -12.29 36.24
N LEU A 111 8.17 -12.13 36.22
CA LEU A 111 7.53 -11.03 35.51
C LEU A 111 7.58 -9.72 36.30
N ASP A 112 7.78 -8.61 35.60
CA ASP A 112 7.62 -7.27 36.16
C ASP A 112 6.14 -6.88 36.38
N ASP A 113 5.89 -5.74 37.02
CA ASP A 113 4.54 -5.30 37.36
C ASP A 113 3.66 -5.01 36.12
N GLN A 114 4.25 -4.49 35.04
CA GLN A 114 3.51 -4.19 33.81
C GLN A 114 3.13 -5.47 33.08
N GLN A 115 4.04 -6.45 33.02
CA GLN A 115 3.79 -7.77 32.46
C GLN A 115 2.70 -8.50 33.24
N ARG A 116 2.76 -8.49 34.59
CA ARG A 116 1.68 -9.05 35.44
C ARG A 116 0.33 -8.38 35.16
N THR A 117 0.32 -7.06 35.03
CA THR A 117 -0.87 -6.29 34.65
C THR A 117 -1.41 -6.79 33.31
N ALA A 118 -0.55 -6.95 32.31
CA ALA A 118 -0.95 -7.43 30.98
C ALA A 118 -1.52 -8.86 30.99
N LEU A 119 -1.01 -9.74 31.88
CA LEU A 119 -1.53 -11.09 32.05
C LEU A 119 -2.95 -11.10 32.64
N ILE A 120 -3.16 -10.32 33.70
CA ILE A 120 -4.42 -10.29 34.45
C ILE A 120 -5.52 -9.53 33.71
N THR A 121 -5.17 -8.42 33.07
CA THR A 121 -6.10 -7.62 32.27
C THR A 121 -6.68 -8.49 31.15
N ASP A 122 -8.01 -8.63 31.15
CA ASP A 122 -8.75 -9.48 30.22
C ASP A 122 -9.85 -8.68 29.53
N GLU A 123 -9.46 -7.51 29.02
CA GLU A 123 -10.34 -6.68 28.21
C GLU A 123 -10.66 -7.36 26.87
N TYR A 124 -11.82 -7.05 26.29
CA TYR A 124 -12.27 -7.60 25.01
C TYR A 124 -11.24 -7.43 23.88
N SER A 125 -10.53 -6.29 23.88
CA SER A 125 -9.38 -6.03 23.01
C SER A 125 -8.27 -5.37 23.83
N ASN A 126 -7.04 -5.86 23.72
CA ASN A 126 -5.90 -5.34 24.47
C ASN A 126 -4.70 -5.09 23.54
N LEU A 127 -4.08 -3.92 23.66
CA LEU A 127 -2.88 -3.52 22.92
C LEU A 127 -1.71 -3.35 23.88
N ILE A 128 -0.66 -4.16 23.70
CA ILE A 128 0.57 -4.07 24.48
C ILE A 128 1.65 -3.41 23.62
N ILE A 129 2.07 -2.21 24.02
CA ILE A 129 3.18 -1.48 23.38
C ILE A 129 4.47 -1.82 24.12
N ALA A 130 5.46 -2.33 23.40
CA ALA A 130 6.64 -2.92 24.02
C ALA A 130 7.91 -2.73 23.18
N GLY A 131 8.94 -2.14 23.80
CA GLY A 131 10.25 -1.90 23.20
C GLY A 131 11.02 -3.19 22.86
N ALA A 132 12.10 -3.08 22.11
CA ALA A 132 13.01 -4.21 21.88
C ALA A 132 13.54 -4.74 23.22
N GLY A 133 13.65 -6.07 23.36
CA GLY A 133 14.17 -6.69 24.59
C GLY A 133 13.23 -6.67 25.82
N SER A 134 12.05 -6.05 25.76
CA SER A 134 11.16 -5.90 26.94
C SER A 134 10.38 -7.17 27.34
N GLY A 135 10.77 -8.35 26.85
CA GLY A 135 10.12 -9.62 27.18
C GLY A 135 8.76 -9.88 26.51
N LYS A 136 8.47 -9.29 25.34
CA LYS A 136 7.20 -9.49 24.59
C LYS A 136 6.75 -10.96 24.50
N THR A 137 7.66 -11.83 24.07
CA THR A 137 7.39 -13.27 23.94
C THR A 137 7.04 -13.92 25.28
N LEU A 138 7.78 -13.55 26.34
CA LEU A 138 7.53 -14.03 27.69
C LEU A 138 6.15 -13.58 28.20
N THR A 139 5.75 -12.33 27.94
CA THR A 139 4.42 -11.82 28.28
C THR A 139 3.31 -12.60 27.58
N ILE A 140 3.48 -12.92 26.29
CA ILE A 140 2.50 -13.71 25.52
C ILE A 140 2.35 -15.12 26.11
N LEU A 141 3.47 -15.79 26.40
CA LEU A 141 3.46 -17.13 27.00
C LEU A 141 2.86 -17.12 28.40
N GLY A 142 3.21 -16.12 29.20
CA GLY A 142 2.61 -15.91 30.53
C GLY A 142 1.09 -15.71 30.46
N LYS A 143 0.59 -14.94 29.49
CA LYS A 143 -0.85 -14.75 29.26
C LYS A 143 -1.52 -16.07 28.87
N LEU A 144 -0.92 -16.83 27.96
CA LEU A 144 -1.41 -18.15 27.55
C LEU A 144 -1.51 -19.12 28.73
N LYS A 145 -0.44 -19.22 29.54
CA LYS A 145 -0.42 -20.03 30.75
C LYS A 145 -1.50 -19.59 31.74
N TYR A 146 -1.65 -18.29 31.97
CA TYR A 146 -2.70 -17.73 32.84
C TYR A 146 -4.11 -18.07 32.36
N LEU A 147 -4.39 -17.91 31.06
CA LEU A 147 -5.70 -18.25 30.49
C LEU A 147 -6.02 -19.74 30.63
N ILE A 148 -5.04 -20.62 30.38
CA ILE A 148 -5.26 -22.06 30.46
C ILE A 148 -5.39 -22.51 31.92
N GLU A 149 -4.45 -22.16 32.79
CA GLU A 149 -4.38 -22.70 34.15
C GLU A 149 -5.28 -21.97 35.15
N LYS A 150 -5.50 -20.65 34.99
CA LYS A 150 -6.27 -19.84 35.94
C LYS A 150 -7.66 -19.49 35.45
N LYS A 151 -7.84 -19.32 34.13
CA LYS A 151 -9.16 -19.10 33.52
C LYS A 151 -9.80 -20.38 32.96
N ASN A 152 -9.12 -21.52 33.05
CA ASN A 152 -9.61 -22.81 32.58
C ASN A 152 -10.04 -22.78 31.09
N ILE A 153 -9.38 -21.95 30.29
CA ILE A 153 -9.63 -21.85 28.85
C ILE A 153 -8.96 -23.03 28.17
N LYS A 154 -9.76 -23.77 27.38
CA LYS A 154 -9.27 -24.88 26.58
C LYS A 154 -8.22 -24.37 25.57
N PRO A 155 -7.04 -25.02 25.45
CA PRO A 155 -6.01 -24.58 24.52
C PRO A 155 -6.47 -24.48 23.06
N GLU A 156 -7.45 -25.31 22.66
CA GLU A 156 -8.03 -25.30 21.31
C GLU A 156 -8.88 -24.05 21.02
N SER A 157 -9.30 -23.32 22.06
CA SER A 157 -10.01 -22.05 21.96
C SER A 157 -9.05 -20.86 21.78
N ILE A 158 -7.73 -21.07 21.81
CA ILE A 158 -6.73 -20.02 21.70
C ILE A 158 -6.03 -20.07 20.33
N LEU A 159 -6.13 -18.97 19.58
CA LEU A 159 -5.42 -18.80 18.31
C LEU A 159 -4.20 -17.89 18.52
N LEU A 160 -3.00 -18.44 18.32
CA LEU A 160 -1.75 -17.69 18.39
C LEU A 160 -1.15 -17.51 16.98
N LEU A 161 -0.96 -16.25 16.57
CA LEU A 161 -0.50 -15.89 15.22
C LEU A 161 0.83 -15.14 15.25
N SER A 162 1.70 -15.46 14.30
CA SER A 162 2.92 -14.70 14.03
C SER A 162 3.22 -14.61 12.52
N PHE A 163 4.01 -13.62 12.12
CA PHE A 163 4.32 -13.38 10.71
C PHE A 163 5.35 -14.36 10.13
N THR A 164 6.35 -14.77 10.92
CA THR A 164 7.46 -15.58 10.42
C THR A 164 7.35 -17.01 10.90
N LYS A 165 7.74 -17.94 10.02
CA LYS A 165 7.80 -19.36 10.39
C LYS A 165 8.78 -19.59 11.54
N LYS A 166 9.93 -18.91 11.52
CA LYS A 166 10.93 -18.97 12.60
C LYS A 166 10.32 -18.63 13.97
N THR A 167 9.60 -17.50 14.07
CA THR A 167 8.94 -17.11 15.32
C THR A 167 7.85 -18.11 15.74
N VAL A 168 7.11 -18.68 14.78
CA VAL A 168 6.12 -19.72 15.06
C VAL A 168 6.78 -20.99 15.62
N ASP A 169 7.91 -21.41 15.03
CA ASP A 169 8.64 -22.59 15.47
C ASP A 169 9.22 -22.38 16.89
N GLU A 170 9.84 -21.22 17.15
CA GLU A 170 10.31 -20.80 18.48
C GLU A 170 9.16 -20.79 19.51
N LEU A 171 8.01 -20.18 19.19
CA LEU A 171 6.84 -20.15 20.07
C LEU A 171 6.30 -21.56 20.37
N ASN A 172 6.26 -22.44 19.37
CA ASN A 172 5.78 -23.80 19.54
C ASN A 172 6.74 -24.66 20.39
N GLU A 173 8.05 -24.46 20.28
CA GLU A 173 9.02 -25.10 21.18
C GLU A 173 8.82 -24.64 22.63
N MET A 174 8.65 -23.34 22.86
CA MET A 174 8.39 -22.79 24.20
C MET A 174 7.05 -23.31 24.77
N LEU A 175 5.98 -23.34 23.96
CA LEU A 175 4.68 -23.89 24.37
C LEU A 175 4.77 -25.37 24.76
N LYS A 176 5.55 -26.16 24.00
CA LYS A 176 5.81 -27.56 24.31
C LYS A 176 6.56 -27.71 25.64
N ASN A 177 7.54 -26.86 25.92
CA ASN A 177 8.30 -26.88 27.18
C ASN A 177 7.42 -26.54 28.39
N ILE A 178 6.45 -25.65 28.23
CA ILE A 178 5.49 -25.29 29.30
C ILE A 178 4.37 -26.34 29.40
N GLY A 179 4.29 -27.30 28.47
CA GLY A 179 3.27 -28.35 28.46
C GLY A 179 1.87 -27.83 28.09
N LEU A 180 1.78 -26.68 27.41
CA LEU A 180 0.50 -26.10 26.99
C LEU A 180 0.09 -26.71 25.65
N GLY A 181 -1.14 -27.22 25.56
CA GLY A 181 -1.69 -27.81 24.33
C GLY A 181 -1.96 -26.82 23.18
N ALA A 182 -1.65 -25.53 23.36
CA ALA A 182 -1.86 -24.49 22.38
C ALA A 182 -0.80 -24.56 21.26
N ARG A 183 -1.12 -24.02 20.08
CA ARG A 183 -0.18 -23.98 18.94
C ARG A 183 -0.18 -22.62 18.27
N ALA A 184 1.02 -22.12 17.99
CA ALA A 184 1.24 -20.99 17.11
C ALA A 184 1.14 -21.41 15.64
N THR A 185 0.62 -20.53 14.79
CA THR A 185 0.63 -20.68 13.33
C THR A 185 0.91 -19.34 12.64
N THR A 186 1.22 -19.38 11.35
CA THR A 186 1.33 -18.15 10.55
C THR A 186 -0.02 -17.78 9.96
N PHE A 187 -0.21 -16.50 9.62
CA PHE A 187 -1.40 -16.04 8.89
C PHE A 187 -1.64 -16.85 7.60
N HIS A 188 -0.58 -17.09 6.82
CA HIS A 188 -0.66 -17.86 5.58
C HIS A 188 -1.06 -19.31 5.82
N LYS A 189 -0.49 -19.96 6.84
CA LYS A 189 -0.83 -21.34 7.18
C LYS A 189 -2.27 -21.45 7.69
N LEU A 190 -2.71 -20.53 8.54
CA LEU A 190 -4.11 -20.46 8.98
C LEU A 190 -5.07 -20.34 7.79
N GLY A 191 -4.78 -19.42 6.85
CA GLY A 191 -5.58 -19.24 5.64
C GLY A 191 -5.62 -20.52 4.78
N TYR A 192 -4.46 -21.13 4.54
CA TYR A 192 -4.35 -22.37 3.78
C TYR A 192 -5.12 -23.53 4.44
N ASP A 193 -4.95 -23.74 5.75
CA ASP A 193 -5.64 -24.79 6.50
C ASP A 193 -7.16 -24.56 6.51
N THR A 194 -7.60 -23.30 6.56
CA THR A 194 -9.02 -22.92 6.46
C THR A 194 -9.57 -23.26 5.07
N ILE A 195 -8.87 -22.88 4.00
CA ILE A 195 -9.28 -23.22 2.63
C ILE A 195 -9.35 -24.73 2.46
N LYS A 196 -8.32 -25.46 2.90
CA LYS A 196 -8.26 -26.92 2.82
C LYS A 196 -9.40 -27.60 3.58
N LYS A 197 -9.87 -27.00 4.68
CA LYS A 197 -10.98 -27.53 5.46
C LYS A 197 -12.33 -27.43 4.73
N TYR A 198 -12.55 -26.36 3.96
CA TYR A 198 -13.85 -26.08 3.33
C TYR A 198 -13.88 -26.34 1.82
N ASN A 199 -12.73 -26.48 1.15
CA ASN A 199 -12.62 -26.73 -0.28
C ASN A 199 -11.95 -28.08 -0.56
N SER A 200 -12.59 -28.90 -1.38
CA SER A 200 -12.04 -30.17 -1.86
C SER A 200 -10.84 -29.97 -2.80
N ASN A 201 -10.85 -28.89 -3.58
CA ASN A 201 -9.77 -28.51 -4.48
C ASN A 201 -8.88 -27.47 -3.80
N VAL A 202 -7.84 -27.94 -3.11
CA VAL A 202 -6.88 -27.06 -2.43
C VAL A 202 -5.99 -26.37 -3.47
N PRO A 203 -5.92 -25.04 -3.49
CA PRO A 203 -5.08 -24.33 -4.45
C PRO A 203 -3.60 -24.63 -4.19
N ALA A 204 -2.83 -24.80 -5.26
CA ALA A 204 -1.38 -24.88 -5.16
C ALA A 204 -0.82 -23.57 -4.61
N VAL A 205 0.07 -23.65 -3.63
CA VAL A 205 0.73 -22.47 -3.08
C VAL A 205 1.78 -22.01 -4.09
N ALA A 206 1.53 -20.85 -4.71
CA ALA A 206 2.51 -20.18 -5.56
C ALA A 206 3.72 -19.75 -4.70
N ASN A 207 4.92 -20.02 -5.17
CA ASN A 207 6.14 -19.47 -4.58
C ASN A 207 6.41 -18.05 -5.13
N ALA A 208 7.37 -17.34 -4.54
CA ALA A 208 7.71 -15.96 -4.93
C ALA A 208 8.01 -15.82 -6.44
N ASN A 209 8.56 -16.85 -7.08
CA ASN A 209 8.94 -16.82 -8.49
C ASN A 209 7.83 -17.29 -9.44
N THR A 210 6.73 -17.84 -8.91
CA THR A 210 5.68 -18.45 -9.74
C THR A 210 5.04 -17.40 -10.63
N LEU A 211 4.73 -16.22 -10.09
CA LEU A 211 4.16 -15.13 -10.87
C LEU A 211 5.14 -14.67 -11.96
N SER A 212 6.41 -14.49 -11.60
CA SER A 212 7.46 -14.09 -12.54
C SER A 212 7.59 -15.06 -13.71
N ASN A 213 7.62 -16.36 -13.40
CA ASN A 213 7.72 -17.40 -14.42
C ASN A 213 6.48 -17.44 -15.33
N VAL A 214 5.28 -17.21 -14.77
CA VAL A 214 4.05 -17.13 -15.56
C VAL A 214 4.06 -15.91 -16.48
N VAL A 215 4.50 -14.75 -15.98
CA VAL A 215 4.61 -13.52 -16.78
C VAL A 215 5.62 -13.71 -17.90
N LYS A 216 6.82 -14.24 -17.62
CA LYS A 216 7.84 -14.53 -18.64
C LYS A 216 7.32 -15.49 -19.71
N ALA A 217 6.70 -16.60 -19.30
CA ALA A 217 6.13 -17.56 -20.23
C ALA A 217 5.00 -16.94 -21.08
N TYR A 218 4.20 -16.05 -20.51
CA TYR A 218 3.16 -15.31 -21.23
C TYR A 218 3.76 -14.36 -22.28
N LEU A 219 4.80 -13.61 -21.92
CA LEU A 219 5.50 -12.71 -22.86
C LEU A 219 6.16 -13.49 -24.01
N GLU A 220 6.81 -14.62 -23.71
CA GLU A 220 7.53 -15.44 -24.69
C GLU A 220 6.61 -16.23 -25.63
N LYS A 221 5.44 -16.68 -25.14
CA LYS A 221 4.57 -17.60 -25.90
C LYS A 221 3.34 -16.94 -26.47
N GLU A 222 2.68 -16.07 -25.70
CA GLU A 222 1.43 -15.45 -26.12
C GLU A 222 1.72 -14.14 -26.85
N ILE A 223 2.47 -13.22 -26.21
CA ILE A 223 2.76 -11.90 -26.81
C ILE A 223 3.64 -12.03 -28.05
N PHE A 224 4.71 -12.84 -28.03
CA PHE A 224 5.57 -13.02 -29.21
C PHE A 224 4.83 -13.52 -30.47
N ASN A 225 3.72 -14.25 -30.29
CA ASN A 225 2.94 -14.82 -31.38
C ASN A 225 1.73 -13.97 -31.79
N ASP A 226 1.46 -12.88 -31.08
CA ASP A 226 0.38 -11.94 -31.36
C ASP A 226 0.97 -10.62 -31.90
N ALA A 227 0.70 -10.30 -33.17
CA ALA A 227 1.34 -9.16 -33.83
C ALA A 227 0.97 -7.81 -33.21
N GLU A 228 -0.31 -7.62 -32.86
CA GLU A 228 -0.80 -6.37 -32.28
C GLU A 228 -0.26 -6.19 -30.85
N ALA A 229 -0.32 -7.26 -30.06
CA ALA A 229 0.17 -7.23 -28.69
C ALA A 229 1.69 -7.08 -28.61
N LEU A 230 2.43 -7.67 -29.55
CA LEU A 230 3.89 -7.53 -29.65
C LEU A 230 4.30 -6.11 -30.04
N GLU A 231 3.59 -5.48 -30.99
CA GLU A 231 3.82 -4.09 -31.36
C GLU A 231 3.54 -3.16 -30.16
N ALA A 232 2.41 -3.34 -29.48
CA ALA A 232 2.09 -2.59 -28.27
C ALA A 232 3.14 -2.79 -27.17
N TYR A 233 3.63 -4.02 -26.96
CA TYR A 233 4.71 -4.32 -26.02
C TYR A 233 5.99 -3.54 -26.34
N ILE A 234 6.43 -3.57 -27.59
CA ILE A 234 7.66 -2.89 -28.02
C ILE A 234 7.52 -1.38 -27.85
N VAL A 235 6.40 -0.80 -28.31
CA VAL A 235 6.13 0.63 -28.17
C VAL A 235 6.08 1.02 -26.71
N TYR A 236 5.43 0.22 -25.86
CA TYR A 236 5.38 0.47 -24.42
C TYR A 236 6.78 0.48 -23.80
N VAL A 237 7.55 -0.58 -24.06
CA VAL A 237 8.91 -0.75 -23.52
C VAL A 237 9.85 0.37 -23.99
N ALA A 238 9.71 0.79 -25.24
CA ALA A 238 10.54 1.78 -25.88
C ALA A 238 10.21 3.22 -25.47
N CYS A 239 8.93 3.56 -25.37
CA CYS A 239 8.48 4.95 -25.29
C CYS A 239 7.74 5.31 -23.99
N TYR A 240 7.17 4.33 -23.27
CA TYR A 240 6.27 4.60 -22.14
C TYR A 240 6.71 3.97 -20.81
N MET A 241 7.77 3.15 -20.80
CA MET A 241 8.30 2.58 -19.57
C MET A 241 8.83 3.64 -18.62
N ASN A 242 9.58 4.61 -19.15
CA ASN A 242 10.12 5.72 -18.37
C ASN A 242 9.13 6.88 -18.39
N ILE A 243 8.80 7.39 -17.21
CA ILE A 243 7.92 8.54 -17.05
C ILE A 243 8.81 9.81 -17.10
N PRO A 244 8.54 10.77 -18.00
CA PRO A 244 9.31 12.01 -18.09
C PRO A 244 9.27 12.82 -16.78
N GLU A 245 10.39 13.46 -16.42
CA GLU A 245 10.57 14.14 -15.13
C GLU A 245 9.54 15.26 -14.89
N GLU A 246 9.06 15.89 -15.96
CA GLU A 246 8.10 17.00 -15.91
C GLU A 246 6.70 16.59 -15.44
N TYR A 247 6.39 15.30 -15.49
CA TYR A 247 5.14 14.74 -14.95
C TYR A 247 5.26 14.32 -13.48
N GLY A 248 6.45 14.47 -12.90
CA GLY A 248 6.74 14.29 -11.48
C GLY A 248 6.65 15.59 -10.69
N SER A 249 5.70 16.48 -10.99
CA SER A 249 5.42 17.63 -10.13
C SER A 249 4.76 17.13 -8.84
N TYR A 250 5.59 16.77 -7.87
CA TYR A 250 5.13 16.37 -6.55
C TYR A 250 4.96 17.61 -5.69
N ASP A 251 3.80 17.73 -5.02
CA ASP A 251 3.52 18.85 -4.12
C ASP A 251 4.41 18.80 -2.87
N SER A 252 5.03 17.65 -2.60
CA SER A 252 6.01 17.49 -1.53
C SER A 252 7.07 16.43 -1.84
N LEU A 253 8.22 16.54 -1.16
CA LEU A 253 9.25 15.50 -1.16
C LEU A 253 8.71 14.14 -0.66
N GLY A 254 7.69 14.15 0.20
CA GLY A 254 7.01 12.94 0.69
C GLY A 254 6.23 12.22 -0.41
N GLU A 255 5.51 12.95 -1.25
CA GLU A 255 4.75 12.40 -2.39
C GLU A 255 5.68 11.90 -3.51
N LYS A 256 6.79 12.61 -3.75
CA LYS A 256 7.88 12.13 -4.60
C LYS A 256 8.43 10.81 -4.11
N LEU A 257 8.75 10.74 -2.81
CA LEU A 257 9.25 9.53 -2.17
C LEU A 257 8.21 8.41 -2.15
N ASP A 258 6.92 8.68 -2.02
CA ASP A 258 5.86 7.67 -2.02
C ASP A 258 5.55 7.13 -3.42
N THR A 259 5.71 7.95 -4.46
CA THR A 259 5.60 7.53 -5.86
C THR A 259 6.85 6.77 -6.30
N GLU A 260 8.04 7.21 -5.91
CA GLU A 260 9.31 6.47 -6.09
C GLU A 260 9.33 5.17 -5.27
N LYS A 261 8.75 5.12 -4.06
CA LYS A 261 8.48 3.88 -3.30
C LYS A 261 7.38 3.03 -3.95
N GLY A 262 6.47 3.64 -4.70
CA GLY A 262 5.53 2.95 -5.56
C GLY A 262 6.20 2.25 -6.74
N ILE A 263 7.48 2.55 -7.01
CA ILE A 263 8.33 1.87 -7.99
C ILE A 263 9.25 0.84 -7.29
N ASP A 264 9.59 1.05 -6.01
CA ASP A 264 10.33 0.09 -5.17
C ASP A 264 9.40 -0.65 -4.18
N PHE A 265 8.78 -1.73 -4.66
CA PHE A 265 7.76 -2.54 -3.97
C PHE A 265 8.29 -3.43 -2.84
N GLN A 266 9.03 -2.83 -1.91
CA GLN A 266 9.48 -3.51 -0.69
C GLN A 266 8.45 -3.34 0.44
N THR A 267 7.93 -4.46 0.94
CA THR A 267 7.02 -4.49 2.10
C THR A 267 7.67 -3.88 3.35
N LEU A 268 6.88 -3.40 4.33
CA LEU A 268 7.40 -2.92 5.62
C LEU A 268 8.40 -3.88 6.29
N LYS A 269 8.28 -5.19 6.04
CA LYS A 269 9.21 -6.24 6.49
C LYS A 269 10.61 -6.11 5.87
N SER A 270 10.69 -5.69 4.62
CA SER A 270 11.93 -5.51 3.86
C SER A 270 12.73 -4.29 4.32
N LYS A 271 12.06 -3.29 4.92
CA LYS A 271 12.70 -2.11 5.53
C LYS A 271 13.34 -2.38 6.91
N CYS A 272 13.06 -3.54 7.50
CA CYS A 272 13.58 -3.91 8.82
C CYS A 272 14.82 -4.81 8.76
N GLU A 273 15.23 -5.26 7.57
CA GLU A 273 16.52 -5.95 7.39
C GLU A 273 17.62 -4.93 7.03
N PRO A 274 18.82 -5.06 7.61
CA PRO A 274 19.87 -4.05 7.50
C PRO A 274 20.64 -4.22 6.19
N GLU A 275 20.08 -3.71 5.08
CA GLU A 275 20.82 -3.42 3.86
C GLU A 275 20.79 -1.89 3.62
N PRO A 276 21.87 -1.28 3.09
CA PRO A 276 22.17 0.12 3.34
C PRO A 276 21.23 1.11 2.64
N LEU A 277 20.89 2.15 3.41
CA LEU A 277 20.19 3.36 3.00
C LEU A 277 20.81 4.06 1.78
N ASN A 278 19.92 4.66 0.97
CA ASN A 278 20.16 5.80 0.09
C ASN A 278 21.17 5.60 -1.05
N LYS A 279 20.71 4.99 -2.13
CA LYS A 279 21.04 5.41 -3.50
C LYS A 279 19.89 4.98 -4.41
N VAL A 280 18.96 5.90 -4.70
CA VAL A 280 18.12 5.80 -5.89
C VAL A 280 19.10 5.78 -7.06
N ALA A 281 19.38 4.60 -7.60
CA ALA A 281 20.20 4.48 -8.80
C ALA A 281 19.41 5.19 -9.91
N LYS A 282 19.94 6.32 -10.41
CA LYS A 282 19.39 7.00 -11.59
C LYS A 282 19.27 5.93 -12.68
N ALA A 283 18.05 5.64 -13.13
CA ALA A 283 17.82 4.60 -14.14
C ALA A 283 18.73 4.88 -15.34
N SER A 284 19.45 3.86 -15.81
CA SER A 284 20.27 4.01 -17.01
C SER A 284 19.35 4.21 -18.21
N LEU A 285 19.34 5.42 -18.78
CA LEU A 285 18.60 5.75 -19.99
C LEU A 285 19.36 5.22 -21.21
N ASP A 286 19.38 3.91 -21.35
CA ASP A 286 19.99 3.23 -22.51
C ASP A 286 18.92 3.08 -23.61
N THR A 287 19.22 3.47 -24.86
CA THR A 287 18.33 3.27 -26.02
C THR A 287 18.28 1.79 -26.43
N ILE A 288 17.36 1.42 -27.33
CA ILE A 288 17.34 0.06 -27.92
C ILE A 288 18.64 -0.23 -28.72
N GLN A 289 19.32 0.81 -29.21
CA GLN A 289 20.63 0.68 -29.85
C GLN A 289 21.80 0.60 -28.86
N GLY A 290 21.55 0.88 -27.57
CA GLY A 290 22.53 0.83 -26.49
C GLY A 290 23.27 2.16 -26.25
N GLU A 291 22.79 3.27 -26.79
CA GLU A 291 23.33 4.59 -26.47
C GLU A 291 22.82 5.07 -25.11
N LYS A 292 23.65 5.80 -24.37
CA LYS A 292 23.23 6.49 -23.15
C LYS A 292 22.78 7.89 -23.49
N VAL A 293 21.52 8.20 -23.22
CA VAL A 293 20.95 9.54 -23.48
C VAL A 293 20.80 10.35 -22.20
N LYS A 294 20.61 11.67 -22.34
CA LYS A 294 20.60 12.62 -21.22
C LYS A 294 19.22 12.84 -20.61
N SER A 295 18.16 12.58 -21.36
CA SER A 295 16.76 12.78 -20.93
C SER A 295 15.84 11.65 -21.38
N VAL A 296 14.66 11.55 -20.73
CA VAL A 296 13.63 10.56 -21.11
C VAL A 296 13.05 10.90 -22.48
N GLU A 297 12.90 12.18 -22.79
CA GLU A 297 12.44 12.66 -24.08
C GLU A 297 13.40 12.29 -25.21
N GLU A 298 14.72 12.45 -25.01
CA GLU A 298 15.72 11.96 -25.96
C GLU A 298 15.66 10.44 -26.13
N LEU A 299 15.39 9.69 -25.06
CA LEU A 299 15.22 8.24 -25.14
C LEU A 299 14.03 7.87 -26.02
N ILE A 300 12.90 8.56 -25.83
CA ILE A 300 11.68 8.39 -26.63
C ILE A 300 11.95 8.69 -28.10
N ILE A 301 12.63 9.80 -28.40
CA ILE A 301 12.99 10.20 -29.77
C ILE A 301 13.93 9.17 -30.41
N ALA A 302 15.00 8.79 -29.73
CA ALA A 302 15.98 7.82 -30.20
C ALA A 302 15.29 6.48 -30.55
N ASN A 303 14.46 6.00 -29.64
CA ASN A 303 13.72 4.76 -29.84
C ASN A 303 12.68 4.89 -30.96
N PHE A 304 11.96 6.01 -31.06
CA PHE A 304 11.04 6.28 -32.17
C PHE A 304 11.74 6.22 -33.53
N LEU A 305 12.88 6.90 -33.68
CA LEU A 305 13.67 6.88 -34.92
C LEU A 305 14.12 5.46 -35.25
N TYR A 306 14.61 4.72 -34.25
CA TYR A 306 15.02 3.33 -34.43
C TYR A 306 13.88 2.42 -34.88
N LEU A 307 12.72 2.47 -34.20
CA LEU A 307 11.54 1.67 -34.51
C LEU A 307 11.03 1.93 -35.93
N ASN A 308 11.13 3.17 -36.40
CA ASN A 308 10.72 3.59 -37.74
C ASN A 308 11.81 3.40 -38.81
N GLY A 309 12.92 2.74 -38.48
CA GLY A 309 14.00 2.43 -39.43
C GLY A 309 14.83 3.63 -39.87
N ILE A 310 14.75 4.76 -39.16
CA ILE A 310 15.49 5.98 -39.48
C ILE A 310 16.87 5.89 -38.85
N ALA A 311 17.91 5.87 -39.67
CA ALA A 311 19.28 5.78 -39.17
C ALA A 311 19.76 7.15 -38.63
N TYR A 312 20.09 7.18 -37.33
CA TYR A 312 20.62 8.36 -36.66
C TYR A 312 21.98 8.09 -36.03
N LEU A 313 22.70 9.17 -35.71
CA LEU A 313 23.89 9.19 -34.86
C LEU A 313 23.62 10.16 -33.70
N TYR A 314 23.76 9.68 -32.46
CA TYR A 314 23.57 10.48 -31.24
C TYR A 314 24.83 11.28 -30.91
N GLU A 315 24.68 12.56 -30.57
CA GLU A 315 25.78 13.48 -30.20
C GLU A 315 27.00 13.47 -31.14
N LYS A 316 26.75 13.33 -32.44
CA LYS A 316 27.78 13.42 -33.46
C LYS A 316 28.39 14.83 -33.43
N PRO A 317 29.73 14.98 -33.37
CA PRO A 317 30.38 16.28 -33.50
C PRO A 317 29.92 17.02 -34.75
N TYR A 318 29.48 18.26 -34.58
CA TYR A 318 29.06 19.11 -35.69
C TYR A 318 30.28 19.45 -36.57
N PRO A 319 30.20 19.23 -37.89
CA PRO A 319 31.38 19.27 -38.75
C PRO A 319 31.94 20.67 -39.03
N PHE A 320 31.17 21.73 -38.72
CA PHE A 320 31.55 23.11 -39.02
C PHE A 320 31.77 23.94 -37.75
N GLY A 321 32.94 24.59 -37.63
CA GLY A 321 33.27 25.51 -36.54
C GLY A 321 34.42 25.05 -35.63
N ASN A 322 34.90 25.95 -34.76
CA ASN A 322 35.96 25.70 -33.76
C ASN A 322 35.41 25.25 -32.39
N THR A 323 34.10 25.31 -32.19
CA THR A 323 33.42 24.92 -30.94
C THR A 323 32.99 23.47 -31.01
N MET A 324 33.14 22.73 -29.89
CA MET A 324 32.78 21.32 -29.76
C MET A 324 31.24 21.14 -29.61
N TYR A 325 30.48 21.72 -30.53
CA TYR A 325 29.03 21.60 -30.61
C TYR A 325 28.64 20.19 -31.07
N ARG A 326 27.67 19.59 -30.38
CA ARG A 326 27.14 18.24 -30.65
C ARG A 326 25.61 18.33 -30.64
N PRO A 327 24.95 18.32 -31.81
CA PRO A 327 23.51 18.17 -31.87
C PRO A 327 23.06 16.82 -31.30
N ASP A 328 21.86 16.78 -30.72
CA ASP A 328 21.35 15.58 -30.05
C ASP A 328 21.27 14.40 -31.03
N PHE A 329 20.73 14.62 -32.23
CA PHE A 329 20.64 13.60 -33.27
C PHE A 329 21.07 14.12 -34.65
N TYR A 330 21.71 13.24 -35.43
CA TYR A 330 22.00 13.46 -36.84
C TYR A 330 21.45 12.30 -37.70
N LEU A 331 20.49 12.59 -38.57
CA LEU A 331 19.87 11.62 -39.47
C LEU A 331 20.73 11.48 -40.73
N LYS A 332 21.58 10.45 -40.74
CA LYS A 332 22.70 10.35 -41.67
C LYS A 332 22.29 10.21 -43.14
N ASP A 333 21.13 9.59 -43.40
CA ASP A 333 20.67 9.31 -44.77
C ASP A 333 19.98 10.53 -45.41
N TYR A 334 19.64 11.55 -44.60
CA TYR A 334 18.86 12.73 -45.02
C TYR A 334 19.62 14.05 -44.82
N ASP A 335 20.77 14.01 -44.17
CA ASP A 335 21.57 15.17 -43.77
C ASP A 335 20.77 16.19 -42.94
N ILE A 336 20.03 15.67 -41.96
CA ILE A 336 19.17 16.45 -41.06
C ILE A 336 19.74 16.37 -39.63
N TYR A 337 19.82 17.52 -38.97
CA TYR A 337 20.13 17.63 -37.55
C TYR A 337 18.84 17.81 -36.77
N LEU A 338 18.75 17.17 -35.60
CA LEU A 338 17.59 17.26 -34.71
C LEU A 338 18.06 17.60 -33.30
N GLU A 339 17.45 18.64 -32.74
CA GLU A 339 17.67 19.13 -31.37
C GLU A 339 16.39 18.95 -30.55
N HIS A 340 16.56 18.61 -29.28
CA HIS A 340 15.49 18.56 -28.29
C HIS A 340 15.72 19.60 -27.20
N PHE A 341 14.83 20.58 -27.11
CA PHE A 341 14.93 21.67 -26.15
C PHE A 341 14.00 21.49 -24.96
N GLY A 342 14.57 21.55 -23.76
CA GLY A 342 13.89 21.47 -22.47
C GLY A 342 13.12 22.74 -22.09
N VAL A 343 12.31 23.33 -22.98
CA VAL A 343 11.59 24.59 -22.72
C VAL A 343 10.07 24.41 -22.73
N ASP A 344 9.38 25.37 -22.12
CA ASP A 344 7.93 25.51 -22.22
C ASP A 344 7.47 26.31 -23.46
N GLU A 345 6.16 26.49 -23.64
CA GLU A 345 5.54 27.21 -24.77
C GLU A 345 6.00 28.67 -24.91
N ASN A 346 6.57 29.26 -23.85
CA ASN A 346 7.09 30.63 -23.84
C ASN A 346 8.63 30.66 -24.01
N ASN A 347 9.24 29.57 -24.47
CA ASN A 347 10.70 29.38 -24.53
C ASN A 347 11.39 29.53 -23.16
N ARG A 348 10.73 29.13 -22.08
CA ARG A 348 11.28 29.20 -20.71
C ARG A 348 11.76 27.83 -20.25
N ALA A 349 13.01 27.73 -19.80
CA ALA A 349 13.58 26.55 -19.17
C ALA A 349 13.37 26.62 -17.65
N LYS A 350 12.12 26.51 -17.18
CA LYS A 350 11.73 26.70 -15.78
C LYS A 350 12.38 25.73 -14.77
N TRP A 351 12.99 24.66 -15.24
CA TRP A 351 13.77 23.72 -14.43
C TRP A 351 15.18 24.26 -14.09
N LEU A 352 15.60 25.37 -14.71
CA LEU A 352 16.83 26.09 -14.42
C LEU A 352 16.58 27.34 -13.57
N THR A 353 17.62 27.81 -12.88
CA THR A 353 17.58 29.12 -12.21
C THR A 353 17.52 30.24 -13.24
N SER A 354 16.94 31.40 -12.89
CA SER A 354 16.75 32.52 -13.82
C SER A 354 18.03 32.97 -14.55
N PHE A 355 19.21 32.79 -13.92
CA PHE A 355 20.51 33.06 -14.54
C PHE A 355 20.88 32.01 -15.59
N LYS A 356 20.80 30.71 -15.25
CA LYS A 356 21.11 29.60 -16.16
C LYS A 356 20.08 29.45 -17.29
N GLU A 357 18.84 29.82 -17.03
CA GLU A 357 17.78 29.86 -18.04
C GLU A 357 18.15 30.83 -19.18
N LYS A 358 18.71 31.99 -18.85
CA LYS A 358 19.14 32.97 -19.85
C LYS A 358 20.29 32.41 -20.71
N GLU A 359 21.28 31.80 -20.08
CA GLU A 359 22.39 31.12 -20.78
C GLU A 359 21.87 30.01 -21.71
N TYR A 360 20.93 29.19 -21.22
CA TYR A 360 20.33 28.11 -22.01
C TYR A 360 19.59 28.62 -23.25
N VAL A 361 18.79 29.68 -23.12
CA VAL A 361 18.09 30.29 -24.26
C VAL A 361 19.08 30.94 -25.24
N GLU A 362 20.15 31.57 -24.74
CA GLU A 362 21.23 32.11 -25.59
C GLU A 362 21.96 31.00 -26.36
N GLU A 363 22.21 29.84 -25.73
CA GLU A 363 22.78 28.66 -26.39
C GLU A 363 21.85 28.10 -27.48
N MET A 364 20.54 28.03 -27.24
CA MET A 364 19.56 27.63 -28.26
C MET A 364 19.62 28.53 -29.50
N GLU A 365 19.64 29.85 -29.30
CA GLU A 365 19.75 30.83 -30.38
C GLU A 365 21.09 30.73 -31.11
N LEU A 366 22.18 30.42 -30.40
CA LEU A 366 23.48 30.19 -31.00
C LEU A 366 23.45 28.96 -31.91
N LYS A 367 22.86 27.85 -31.46
CA LYS A 367 22.69 26.63 -32.28
C LYS A 367 21.92 26.94 -33.57
N ARG A 368 20.79 27.65 -33.48
CA ARG A 368 20.01 28.10 -34.65
C ARG A 368 20.85 28.92 -35.64
N LYS A 369 21.61 29.89 -35.13
CA LYS A 369 22.49 30.74 -35.96
C LYS A 369 23.59 29.95 -36.65
N VAL A 370 24.18 28.97 -35.96
CA VAL A 370 25.22 28.09 -36.50
C VAL A 370 24.68 27.28 -37.68
N HIS A 371 23.50 26.66 -37.55
CA HIS A 371 22.89 25.92 -38.65
C HIS A 371 22.51 26.85 -39.83
N LYS A 372 21.99 28.04 -39.54
CA LYS A 372 21.67 29.05 -40.57
C LYS A 372 22.92 29.55 -41.30
N MET A 373 24.03 29.74 -40.60
CA MET A 373 25.29 30.20 -41.17
C MET A 373 25.92 29.16 -42.10
N HIS A 374 25.81 27.87 -41.76
CA HIS A 374 26.36 26.77 -42.53
C HIS A 374 25.35 26.14 -43.51
N ASN A 375 24.14 26.68 -43.58
CA ASN A 375 23.05 26.21 -44.44
C ASN A 375 22.74 24.72 -44.27
N THR A 376 22.74 24.25 -43.02
CA THR A 376 22.37 22.88 -42.63
C THR A 376 20.91 22.83 -42.21
N ARG A 377 20.27 21.65 -42.38
CA ARG A 377 18.85 21.45 -42.03
C ARG A 377 18.74 21.12 -40.55
N LEU A 378 18.04 21.96 -39.78
CA LEU A 378 17.79 21.78 -38.36
C LEU A 378 16.29 21.58 -38.10
N LEU A 379 15.95 20.47 -37.44
CA LEU A 379 14.66 20.20 -36.84
C LEU A 379 14.75 20.39 -35.32
N GLU A 380 13.69 20.92 -34.74
CA GLU A 380 13.64 21.24 -33.30
C GLU A 380 12.40 20.62 -32.67
N THR A 381 12.62 19.84 -31.61
CA THR A 381 11.54 19.35 -30.75
C THR A 381 11.64 20.00 -29.39
N TYR A 382 10.53 20.07 -28.67
CA TYR A 382 10.45 20.80 -27.41
C TYR A 382 9.75 19.98 -26.34
N SER A 383 10.16 20.18 -25.10
CA SER A 383 9.59 19.46 -23.95
C SER A 383 8.09 19.70 -23.78
N TYR A 384 7.59 20.91 -24.09
CA TYR A 384 6.14 21.16 -24.06
C TYR A 384 5.34 20.35 -25.09
N TYR A 385 5.95 19.84 -26.18
CA TYR A 385 5.27 18.87 -27.05
C TYR A 385 4.99 17.58 -26.32
N ASN A 386 5.90 17.16 -25.43
CA ASN A 386 5.71 15.99 -24.60
C ASN A 386 4.59 16.24 -23.60
N ARG A 387 4.54 17.41 -22.94
CA ARG A 387 3.47 17.82 -21.99
C ARG A 387 2.07 17.74 -22.59
N ASN A 388 1.96 18.17 -23.85
CA ASN A 388 0.71 18.17 -24.59
C ASN A 388 0.43 16.83 -25.29
N ASN A 389 1.27 15.82 -25.05
CA ASN A 389 1.22 14.47 -25.66
C ASN A 389 1.19 14.48 -27.20
N VAL A 390 1.97 15.37 -27.81
CA VAL A 390 2.08 15.52 -29.27
C VAL A 390 3.52 15.41 -29.76
N LEU A 391 4.49 15.04 -28.91
CA LEU A 391 5.91 14.96 -29.29
C LEU A 391 6.14 14.03 -30.47
N LEU A 392 5.64 12.80 -30.40
CA LEU A 392 5.85 11.81 -31.46
C LEU A 392 5.09 12.17 -32.75
N ASP A 393 3.86 12.68 -32.62
CA ASP A 393 3.07 13.14 -33.76
C ASP A 393 3.74 14.33 -34.47
N LYS A 394 4.24 15.31 -33.70
CA LYS A 394 4.97 16.45 -34.25
C LYS A 394 6.29 16.04 -34.87
N LEU A 395 7.06 15.17 -34.21
CA LEU A 395 8.29 14.65 -34.78
C LEU A 395 8.01 13.93 -36.12
N LYS A 396 6.95 13.12 -36.17
CA LYS A 396 6.53 12.44 -37.40
C LYS A 396 6.17 13.43 -38.51
N GLU A 397 5.35 14.44 -38.21
CA GLU A 397 4.96 15.51 -39.14
C GLU A 397 6.20 16.24 -39.69
N MET A 398 7.14 16.62 -38.81
CA MET A 398 8.37 17.32 -39.19
C MET A 398 9.25 16.47 -40.11
N LEU A 399 9.43 15.18 -39.80
CA LEU A 399 10.20 14.26 -40.62
C LEU A 399 9.54 14.01 -41.99
N GLN A 400 8.21 13.90 -42.04
CA GLN A 400 7.46 13.74 -43.29
C GLN A 400 7.59 14.97 -44.18
N ASN A 401 7.54 16.18 -43.61
CA ASN A 401 7.74 17.43 -44.36
C ASN A 401 9.14 17.52 -45.00
N GLU A 402 10.13 16.90 -44.38
CA GLU A 402 11.50 16.82 -44.92
C GLU A 402 11.69 15.64 -45.89
N ASN A 403 10.62 14.90 -46.23
CA ASN A 403 10.61 13.70 -47.07
C ASN A 403 11.40 12.51 -46.51
N VAL A 404 11.46 12.38 -45.19
CA VAL A 404 12.04 11.20 -44.53
C VAL A 404 11.14 9.98 -44.74
N ILE A 405 11.73 8.89 -45.23
CA ILE A 405 11.02 7.63 -45.49
C ILE A 405 11.00 6.80 -44.20
N PHE A 406 9.80 6.38 -43.80
CA PHE A 406 9.57 5.50 -42.66
C PHE A 406 9.60 4.05 -43.12
N GLN A 407 10.51 3.25 -42.55
CA GLN A 407 10.61 1.81 -42.78
C GLN A 407 10.53 1.09 -41.43
N PRO A 408 9.31 0.85 -40.91
CA PRO A 408 9.13 0.20 -39.62
C PRO A 408 9.91 -1.11 -39.52
N ARG A 409 10.69 -1.24 -38.45
CA ARG A 409 11.46 -2.46 -38.19
C ARG A 409 10.54 -3.60 -37.78
N ASP A 410 10.94 -4.82 -38.12
CA ASP A 410 10.22 -6.01 -37.68
C ASP A 410 10.19 -6.13 -36.15
N ALA A 411 8.99 -6.24 -35.61
CA ALA A 411 8.73 -6.32 -34.19
C ALA A 411 9.42 -7.52 -33.53
N LYS A 412 9.42 -8.69 -34.20
CA LYS A 412 10.07 -9.90 -33.67
C LYS A 412 11.57 -9.73 -33.55
N SER A 413 12.21 -9.16 -34.56
CA SER A 413 13.65 -8.83 -34.51
C SER A 413 13.99 -7.89 -33.35
N ILE A 414 13.13 -6.90 -33.06
CA ILE A 414 13.35 -5.96 -31.95
C ILE A 414 13.17 -6.68 -30.62
N TYR A 415 12.11 -7.47 -30.47
CA TYR A 415 11.83 -8.26 -29.27
C TYR A 415 13.03 -9.13 -28.91
N THR A 416 13.52 -9.94 -29.85
CA THR A 416 14.70 -10.81 -29.64
C THR A 416 15.92 -10.01 -29.22
N LYS A 417 16.19 -8.84 -29.82
CA LYS A 417 17.32 -7.98 -29.43
C LYS A 417 17.18 -7.37 -28.02
N VAL A 418 15.95 -7.09 -27.60
CA VAL A 418 15.62 -6.52 -26.28
C VAL A 418 15.63 -7.61 -25.20
N THR A 419 15.26 -8.85 -25.53
CA THR A 419 15.26 -10.00 -24.60
C THR A 419 16.62 -10.68 -24.48
N ASP A 420 17.34 -10.90 -25.59
CA ASP A 420 18.61 -11.66 -25.60
C ASP A 420 19.76 -10.93 -24.89
N ASN A 421 19.66 -9.60 -24.79
CA ASN A 421 20.69 -8.80 -24.13
C ASN A 421 20.60 -8.79 -22.60
N ASP A 422 19.54 -9.34 -21.98
CA ASP A 422 19.30 -9.47 -20.53
C ASP A 422 19.50 -8.19 -19.68
N LYS A 423 19.82 -7.07 -20.34
CA LYS A 423 20.15 -5.79 -19.75
C LYS A 423 18.89 -4.95 -19.72
N ASN A 424 18.31 -4.94 -18.52
CA ASN A 424 17.34 -3.97 -18.00
C ASN A 424 15.90 -4.04 -18.53
N PHE A 425 15.64 -4.12 -19.84
CA PHE A 425 14.29 -3.91 -20.37
C PHE A 425 13.26 -5.00 -20.00
N GLY A 426 13.57 -6.28 -20.22
CA GLY A 426 12.63 -7.39 -19.92
C GLY A 426 12.33 -7.55 -18.42
N LYS A 427 13.30 -7.22 -17.55
CA LYS A 427 13.16 -7.34 -16.10
C LYS A 427 12.22 -6.28 -15.52
N GLU A 428 12.34 -5.03 -15.98
CA GLU A 428 11.53 -3.93 -15.46
C GLU A 428 10.05 -4.05 -15.88
N ILE A 429 9.76 -4.45 -17.12
CA ILE A 429 8.37 -4.70 -17.54
C ILE A 429 7.76 -5.90 -16.80
N THR A 430 8.55 -6.96 -16.56
CA THR A 430 8.09 -8.12 -15.78
C THR A 430 7.70 -7.69 -14.37
N LYS A 431 8.54 -6.89 -13.69
CA LYS A 431 8.22 -6.33 -12.37
C LYS A 431 6.97 -5.45 -12.40
N LEU A 432 6.80 -4.62 -13.43
CA LEU A 432 5.62 -3.77 -13.56
C LEU A 432 4.34 -4.60 -13.69
N ILE A 433 4.36 -5.64 -14.52
CA ILE A 433 3.22 -6.56 -14.69
C ILE A 433 2.94 -7.32 -13.39
N GLU A 434 3.97 -7.81 -12.70
CA GLU A 434 3.83 -8.46 -11.39
C GLU A 434 3.16 -7.55 -10.36
N ALA A 435 3.61 -6.30 -10.27
CA ALA A 435 3.04 -5.29 -9.38
C ALA A 435 1.58 -4.99 -9.74
N PHE A 436 1.29 -4.79 -11.03
CA PHE A 436 -0.07 -4.58 -11.53
C PHE A 436 -1.01 -5.73 -11.14
N ILE A 437 -0.57 -6.98 -11.32
CA ILE A 437 -1.36 -8.17 -10.96
C ILE A 437 -1.58 -8.24 -9.45
N ASN A 438 -0.56 -7.99 -8.64
CA ASN A 438 -0.67 -8.02 -7.18
C ASN A 438 -1.60 -6.93 -6.63
N LEU A 439 -1.50 -5.71 -7.16
CA LEU A 439 -2.40 -4.60 -6.80
C LEU A 439 -3.85 -4.86 -7.25
N SER A 440 -4.03 -5.48 -8.42
CA SER A 440 -5.36 -5.85 -8.90
C SER A 440 -5.98 -6.92 -8.00
N LYS A 441 -5.20 -7.93 -7.59
CA LYS A 441 -5.63 -8.99 -6.66
C LYS A 441 -5.97 -8.43 -5.28
N SER A 442 -5.15 -7.52 -4.73
CA SER A 442 -5.40 -6.95 -3.39
C SER A 442 -6.67 -6.11 -3.35
N ARG A 443 -7.03 -5.47 -4.46
CA ARG A 443 -8.29 -4.73 -4.66
C ARG A 443 -9.45 -5.58 -5.14
N GLN A 444 -9.24 -6.89 -5.33
CA GLN A 444 -10.24 -7.83 -5.85
C GLN A 444 -10.84 -7.40 -7.20
N LEU A 445 -10.03 -6.77 -8.06
CA LEU A 445 -10.47 -6.34 -9.38
C LEU A 445 -10.60 -7.55 -10.31
N ASN A 446 -11.77 -7.69 -10.93
CA ASN A 446 -12.00 -8.63 -12.02
C ASN A 446 -11.70 -7.98 -13.39
N TYR A 447 -11.77 -8.76 -14.46
CA TYR A 447 -11.49 -8.30 -15.82
C TYR A 447 -12.33 -7.08 -16.23
N ASP A 448 -13.63 -7.09 -15.92
CA ASP A 448 -14.54 -5.98 -16.28
C ASP A 448 -14.20 -4.71 -15.49
N SER A 449 -13.85 -4.86 -14.21
CA SER A 449 -13.44 -3.75 -13.35
C SER A 449 -12.12 -3.14 -13.82
N ILE A 450 -11.17 -3.98 -14.25
CA ILE A 450 -9.91 -3.51 -14.84
C ILE A 450 -10.21 -2.79 -16.15
N THR A 451 -11.00 -3.38 -17.05
CA THR A 451 -11.35 -2.79 -18.34
C THR A 451 -12.04 -1.43 -18.16
N SER A 452 -12.98 -1.34 -17.21
CA SER A 452 -13.63 -0.08 -16.85
C SER A 452 -12.65 0.94 -16.29
N LEU A 453 -11.66 0.52 -15.51
CA LEU A 453 -10.65 1.41 -14.93
C LEU A 453 -9.75 2.01 -16.00
N PHE A 454 -9.37 1.23 -17.02
CA PHE A 454 -8.58 1.72 -18.16
C PHE A 454 -9.42 2.54 -19.15
N SER A 455 -10.74 2.38 -19.16
CA SER A 455 -11.65 3.14 -20.03
C SER A 455 -12.08 4.50 -19.43
N ASP A 456 -11.81 4.73 -18.14
CA ASP A 456 -12.22 5.93 -17.41
C ASP A 456 -11.26 7.10 -17.67
N LYS A 457 -11.50 7.83 -18.76
CA LYS A 457 -10.67 8.98 -19.20
C LYS A 457 -10.61 10.11 -18.17
N ASN A 458 -11.54 10.18 -17.21
CA ASN A 458 -11.57 11.22 -16.18
C ASN A 458 -10.55 11.00 -15.05
N LYS A 459 -9.89 9.83 -15.00
CA LYS A 459 -8.87 9.50 -14.00
C LYS A 459 -7.43 9.67 -14.48
N ALA A 460 -7.22 9.92 -15.77
CA ALA A 460 -5.88 10.17 -16.28
C ALA A 460 -5.45 11.62 -15.95
N TYR A 461 -4.30 11.74 -15.30
CA TYR A 461 -3.75 13.04 -14.86
C TYR A 461 -3.41 13.96 -16.04
N ASN A 462 -3.02 13.38 -17.19
CA ASN A 462 -2.69 14.07 -18.44
C ASN A 462 -2.76 13.09 -19.63
N GLY A 463 -2.60 13.63 -20.86
CA GLY A 463 -2.66 12.85 -22.10
C GLY A 463 -1.60 11.74 -22.19
N PHE A 464 -0.37 11.99 -21.75
CA PHE A 464 0.70 11.00 -21.74
C PHE A 464 0.35 9.78 -20.88
N MET A 465 -0.18 10.00 -19.68
CA MET A 465 -0.59 8.92 -18.78
C MET A 465 -1.76 8.12 -19.34
N LEU A 466 -2.67 8.76 -20.07
CA LEU A 466 -3.79 8.10 -20.73
C LEU A 466 -3.30 7.17 -21.84
N GLU A 467 -2.45 7.68 -22.74
CA GLU A 467 -1.88 6.87 -23.82
C GLU A 467 -1.00 5.74 -23.28
N ARG A 468 -0.18 6.03 -22.26
CA ARG A 468 0.60 5.01 -21.54
C ARG A 468 -0.27 3.88 -21.03
N GLN A 469 -1.42 4.19 -20.42
CA GLN A 469 -2.37 3.19 -19.93
C GLN A 469 -3.01 2.40 -21.08
N GLU A 470 -3.44 3.08 -22.14
CA GLU A 470 -4.04 2.43 -23.31
C GLU A 470 -3.08 1.46 -24.00
N ILE A 471 -1.82 1.88 -24.22
CA ILE A 471 -0.79 1.02 -24.80
C ILE A 471 -0.45 -0.14 -23.86
N PHE A 472 -0.32 0.10 -22.55
CA PHE A 472 -0.10 -0.98 -21.57
C PHE A 472 -1.24 -2.02 -21.61
N PHE A 473 -2.48 -1.56 -21.72
CA PHE A 473 -3.65 -2.45 -21.78
C PHE A 473 -3.70 -3.27 -23.07
N LYS A 474 -3.15 -2.75 -24.17
CA LYS A 474 -2.95 -3.49 -25.43
C LYS A 474 -1.83 -4.53 -25.35
N VAL A 475 -0.99 -4.52 -24.31
CA VAL A 475 -0.02 -5.59 -24.01
C VAL A 475 -0.76 -6.81 -23.44
N ARG A 476 -1.69 -7.35 -24.23
CA ARG A 476 -2.44 -8.57 -23.96
C ARG A 476 -2.78 -9.24 -25.28
N ALA A 477 -2.58 -10.55 -25.37
CA ALA A 477 -2.96 -11.31 -26.54
C ALA A 477 -4.48 -11.30 -26.75
N SER A 478 -4.96 -11.16 -27.99
CA SER A 478 -6.39 -11.06 -28.31
C SER A 478 -7.20 -12.31 -27.90
N ASN A 479 -6.53 -13.47 -27.76
CA ASN A 479 -7.14 -14.73 -27.29
C ASN A 479 -7.36 -14.80 -25.76
N SER A 480 -6.97 -13.77 -25.00
CA SER A 480 -7.05 -13.75 -23.53
C SER A 480 -8.47 -13.51 -22.98
N GLU A 481 -9.48 -13.27 -23.82
CA GLU A 481 -10.90 -13.13 -23.40
C GLU A 481 -11.49 -14.41 -22.77
N LYS A 482 -10.77 -15.53 -22.81
CA LYS A 482 -11.19 -16.82 -22.21
C LYS A 482 -10.67 -17.02 -20.77
N ILE A 483 -10.38 -15.97 -20.01
CA ILE A 483 -10.19 -16.11 -18.56
C ILE A 483 -11.56 -16.35 -17.93
N ARG A 484 -11.95 -17.62 -17.86
CA ARG A 484 -13.09 -18.05 -17.05
C ARG A 484 -12.86 -17.53 -15.62
N PRO A 485 -13.84 -16.87 -14.98
CA PRO A 485 -13.79 -16.74 -13.54
C PRO A 485 -13.64 -18.16 -12.97
N TYR A 486 -12.68 -18.37 -12.09
CA TYR A 486 -12.63 -19.61 -11.32
C TYR A 486 -14.01 -19.79 -10.66
N PRO A 487 -14.59 -21.01 -10.71
CA PRO A 487 -15.88 -21.29 -10.12
C PRO A 487 -15.91 -21.05 -8.61
#